data_AF-A0A1V5ZKW6-F1
#
_entry.id   AF-A0A1V5ZKW6-F1
#
_cell.length_a   1.000
_cell.length_b   1.000
_cell.length_c   1.000
_cell.angle_alpha   90.00
_cell.angle_beta   90.00
_cell.angle_gamma   90.00
#
_symmetry.space_group_name_H-M   'P 1'
#
loop_
_entity.id
_entity.type
_entity.pdbx_description
1 polymer ?
#
loop_
_entity_poly.entity_id
_entity_poly.type
_entity_poly.pdbx_seq_one_letter_code
_entity_poly.pdbx_strand_id
1 'polypeptide(L)' 'MDYLQFLREVGKYITINYMINKESVKKRIEDPDQSITYAEMSYMLIQGYDFFSLFSKYGVKLQL' A
#
# COMPACT_ATOMS: atom_id res chain seq x y z
N MET A 1 8.91 -14.16 -3.15
CA MET A 1 8.19 -13.89 -1.90
C MET A 1 6.79 -14.43 -2.07
N ASP A 2 6.33 -15.27 -1.15
CA ASP A 2 4.93 -15.68 -1.11
C ASP A 2 4.05 -14.54 -0.53
N TYR A 3 2.77 -14.54 -0.85
CA TYR A 3 1.82 -13.53 -0.39
C TYR A 3 1.71 -13.45 1.14
N LEU A 4 1.68 -14.59 1.85
CA LEU A 4 1.63 -14.56 3.31
C LEU A 4 2.92 -14.00 3.91
N GLN A 5 4.05 -14.28 3.27
CA GLN A 5 5.32 -13.68 3.64
C GLN A 5 5.31 -12.17 3.43
N PHE A 6 4.77 -11.68 2.31
CA PHE A 6 4.58 -10.25 2.03
C PHE A 6 3.78 -9.55 3.11
N LEU A 7 2.64 -10.11 3.50
CA LEU A 7 1.80 -9.54 4.57
C LEU A 7 2.54 -9.49 5.91
N ARG A 8 3.35 -10.50 6.24
CA ARG A 8 4.14 -10.54 7.49
C ARG A 8 5.29 -9.55 7.50
N GLU A 9 5.98 -9.39 6.38
CA GLU A 9 7.17 -8.55 6.31
C GLU A 9 6.82 -7.08 6.08
N VAL A 10 5.85 -6.78 5.20
CA VAL A 10 5.50 -5.41 4.81
C VAL A 10 4.29 -4.90 5.60
N GLY A 11 3.24 -5.73 5.71
CA GLY A 11 1.98 -5.34 6.33
C GLY A 11 2.09 -4.92 7.80
N LYS A 12 3.10 -5.40 8.53
CA LYS A 12 3.33 -5.02 9.95
C LYS A 12 3.73 -3.56 10.17
N TYR A 13 4.18 -2.86 9.13
CA TYR A 13 4.66 -1.48 9.24
C TYR A 13 3.56 -0.42 9.03
N ILE A 14 2.38 -0.82 8.54
CA ILE A 14 1.30 0.10 8.17
C ILE A 14 -0.01 -0.40 8.75
N THR A 15 -0.77 0.50 9.39
CA THR A 15 -2.09 0.18 9.92
C THR A 15 -3.19 0.44 8.89
N ILE A 16 -4.29 -0.31 9.00
CA ILE A 16 -5.48 -0.10 8.14
C ILE A 16 -6.06 1.30 8.35
N ASN A 17 -6.12 1.80 9.59
CA ASN A 17 -6.58 3.15 9.88
C ASN A 17 -5.75 4.23 9.15
N TYR A 18 -4.43 4.05 9.04
CA TYR A 18 -3.60 4.96 8.27
C TYR A 18 -3.96 4.92 6.77
N MET A 19 -4.12 3.72 6.22
CA MET A 19 -4.48 3.52 4.81
C MET A 19 -5.83 4.13 4.44
N ILE A 20 -6.84 4.00 5.33
CA ILE A 20 -8.18 4.55 5.13
C ILE A 20 -8.19 6.07 5.21
N ASN A 21 -7.35 6.67 6.06
CA ASN A 21 -7.27 8.12 6.22
C ASN A 21 -6.51 8.83 5.09
N LYS A 22 -5.87 8.11 4.15
CA LYS A 22 -5.29 8.73 2.96
C LYS A 22 -6.39 9.40 2.15
N GLU A 23 -6.19 10.65 1.75
CA GLU A 23 -7.22 11.45 1.08
C GLU A 23 -7.83 10.78 -0.16
N SER A 24 -7.02 10.07 -0.94
CA SER A 24 -7.46 9.32 -2.13
C SER A 24 -8.36 8.13 -1.82
N VAL A 25 -8.20 7.53 -0.64
CA VAL A 25 -8.97 6.37 -0.17
C VAL A 25 -10.21 6.85 0.60
N LYS A 26 -10.03 7.84 1.47
CA LYS A 26 -11.09 8.43 2.29
C LYS A 26 -12.27 8.90 1.44
N LYS A 27 -12.02 9.66 0.36
CA LYS A 27 -13.06 10.15 -0.56
C LYS A 27 -13.89 9.01 -1.18
N ARG A 28 -13.26 7.87 -1.48
CA ARG A 28 -13.94 6.70 -2.07
C ARG A 28 -14.74 5.88 -1.05
N ILE A 29 -14.37 5.94 0.22
CA ILE A 29 -15.09 5.24 1.31
C ILE A 29 -16.28 6.07 1.81
N GLU A 30 -16.17 7.40 1.75
CA GLU A 30 -17.25 8.33 2.13
C GLU A 30 -18.38 8.40 1.09
N ASP A 31 -18.09 8.06 -0.17
CA ASP A 31 -19.08 7.96 -1.24
C ASP A 31 -19.87 6.64 -1.10
N PRO A 32 -21.19 6.67 -0.82
CA PRO A 32 -22.00 5.47 -0.60
C PRO A 32 -22.06 4.50 -1.79
N ASP A 33 -21.84 5.02 -3.00
CA ASP A 33 -21.88 4.23 -4.24
C ASP A 33 -20.49 3.70 -4.63
N GLN A 34 -19.44 4.15 -3.93
CA GLN A 34 -18.08 3.67 -4.13
C GLN A 34 -17.60 2.84 -2.95
N SER A 35 -16.89 1.77 -3.29
CA SER A 35 -16.18 0.95 -2.32
C SER A 35 -14.76 0.75 -2.79
N ILE A 36 -13.86 0.51 -1.85
CA ILE A 36 -12.50 0.09 -2.16
C ILE A 36 -12.37 -1.40 -1.90
N THR A 37 -11.90 -2.13 -2.90
CA THR A 37 -11.65 -3.56 -2.77
C THR A 37 -10.37 -3.79 -1.97
N TYR A 38 -10.26 -4.99 -1.39
CA TYR A 38 -9.01 -5.40 -0.73
C TYR A 38 -7.81 -5.36 -1.69
N ALA A 39 -8.00 -5.70 -2.96
CA ALA A 39 -6.95 -5.64 -3.97
C ALA A 39 -6.42 -4.21 -4.15
N GLU A 40 -7.30 -3.23 -4.29
CA GLU A 40 -6.94 -1.81 -4.40
C GLU A 40 -6.23 -1.29 -3.14
N MET A 41 -6.71 -1.70 -1.95
CA MET A 41 -6.04 -1.38 -0.69
C MET A 41 -4.63 -1.99 -0.62
N SER A 42 -4.49 -3.26 -1.00
CA SER A 42 -3.22 -3.98 -0.98
C SER A 42 -2.19 -3.39 -1.94
N TYR A 43 -2.63 -2.75 -3.02
CA TYR A 43 -1.76 -2.10 -4.01
C TYR A 43 -0.89 -0.99 -3.39
N MET A 44 -1.40 -0.30 -2.37
CA MET A 44 -0.62 0.72 -1.65
C MET A 44 0.60 0.13 -0.94
N LEU A 45 0.47 -1.09 -0.40
CA LEU A 45 1.57 -1.80 0.24
C LEU A 45 2.58 -2.29 -0.81
N ILE A 46 2.08 -2.81 -1.93
CA ILE A 46 2.91 -3.32 -3.03
C ILE A 46 3.75 -2.17 -3.61
N GLN A 47 3.14 -1.03 -3.91
CA GLN A 47 3.84 0.15 -4.44
C GLN A 47 4.94 0.65 -3.48
N GLY A 48 4.68 0.67 -2.17
CA GLY A 48 5.70 1.04 -1.19
C GLY A 48 6.85 0.04 -1.13
N TYR A 49 6.56 -1.25 -1.24
CA TYR A 49 7.56 -2.31 -1.27
C TYR A 49 8.39 -2.30 -2.57
N ASP A 50 7.79 -1.93 -3.69
CA ASP A 50 8.51 -1.73 -4.95
C ASP A 50 9.56 -0.62 -4.80
N PHE A 51 9.20 0.50 -4.18
CA PHE A 51 10.16 1.58 -3.95
C PHE A 51 11.33 1.13 -3.05
N PHE A 52 11.03 0.41 -1.97
CA PHE A 52 12.04 -0.18 -1.11
C PHE A 52 12.95 -1.15 -1.89
N SER A 53 12.37 -2.01 -2.72
CA SER A 53 13.11 -2.96 -3.55
C SER A 53 14.03 -2.26 -4.55
N LEU A 54 13.56 -1.17 -5.17
CA LEU A 54 14.35 -0.35 -6.09
C LEU A 54 15.49 0.38 -5.37
N PHE A 55 15.23 0.90 -4.17
CA PHE A 55 16.27 1.48 -3.31
C PHE A 55 17.34 0.43 -2.94
N SER A 56 16.93 -0.76 -2.47
CA SER A 56 17.86 -1.81 -2.05
C SER A 56 18.68 -2.40 -3.19
N LYS A 57 18.09 -2.58 -4.38
CA LYS A 57 18.77 -3.22 -5.52
C LYS A 57 19.58 -2.24 -6.36
N TYR A 58 19.09 -1.01 -6.51
CA TYR A 58 19.62 -0.07 -7.50
C TYR A 58 19.93 1.31 -6.90
N GLY A 59 19.75 1.52 -5.60
CA GLY A 59 20.02 2.79 -4.95
C GLY A 59 19.08 3.92 -5.40
N VAL A 60 17.88 3.59 -5.90
CA VAL A 60 16.88 4.57 -6.30
C VAL A 60 16.44 5.37 -5.07
N LYS A 61 16.58 6.71 -5.13
CA LYS A 61 16.24 7.62 -4.01
C LYS A 61 15.01 8.49 -4.28
N LEU A 62 14.45 8.42 -5.48
CA LEU A 62 13.31 9.23 -5.91
C LEU A 62 12.37 8.38 -6.77
N GLN A 63 11.07 8.51 -6.51
CA GLN A 63 9.99 7.98 -7.34
C GLN A 63 9.06 9.14 -7.67
N LEU A 64 8.79 9.32 -8.97
CA LEU A 64 7.91 10.36 -9.54
C LEU A 64 6.56 9.75 -9.93
#